data_AF-A0A423WY95-F1
#
_entry.id   AF-A0A423WY95-F1
#
_cell.length_a   1.000
_cell.length_b   1.000
_cell.length_c   1.000
_cell.angle_alpha   90.00
_cell.angle_beta   90.00
_cell.angle_gamma   90.00
#
_symmetry.space_group_name_H-M   'P 1'
#
loop_
_entity.id
_entity.type
_entity.pdbx_description
1 polymer ?
#
loop_
_entity_poly.entity_id
_entity_poly.type
_entity_poly.pdbx_seq_one_letter_code
_entity_poly.pdbx_strand_id
1 'polypeptide(L)' 'MPSIFVIALSGLLSTYMFLRALMHFTQDANEPLAIDTSIPFISPIISMWRKGSKYWDGMQTGLF' A
#
# COMPACT_ATOMS: atom_id res chain seq x y z
N MET A 1 31.94 5.90 -0.12
CA MET A 1 31.10 5.09 0.78
C MET A 1 29.67 5.59 0.68
N PRO A 2 28.69 4.75 0.33
CA PRO A 2 27.30 5.19 0.30
C PRO A 2 26.88 5.66 1.70
N SER A 3 26.19 6.79 1.77
CA SER A 3 25.71 7.32 3.06
C SER A 3 24.62 6.41 3.63
N ILE A 4 24.44 6.45 4.95
CA ILE A 4 23.40 5.66 5.61
C ILE A 4 21.99 5.98 5.06
N PHE A 5 21.77 7.23 4.63
CA PHE A 5 20.55 7.65 3.96
C PHE A 5 20.32 6.93 2.63
N VAL A 6 21.37 6.80 1.80
CA VAL A 6 21.28 6.08 0.52
C VAL A 6 20.98 4.61 0.75
N ILE A 7 21.62 3.99 1.74
CA ILE A 7 21.38 2.60 2.11
C ILE A 7 19.92 2.42 2.58
N ALA A 8 19.46 3.25 3.51
CA ALA A 8 18.10 3.18 4.04
C ALA A 8 17.04 3.40 2.96
N LEU A 9 17.23 4.40 2.09
CA LEU A 9 16.29 4.69 1.01
C LEU A 9 16.24 3.55 -0.01
N SER A 10 17.39 2.97 -0.38
CA SER A 10 17.42 1.85 -1.30
C SER A 10 16.74 0.60 -0.73
N GLY A 11 16.92 0.32 0.57
CA GLY A 11 16.25 -0.79 1.26
C GLY A 11 14.74 -0.60 1.32
N LEU A 12 14.28 0.62 1.65
CA LEU A 12 12.85 0.97 1.66
C LEU A 12 12.23 0.81 0.26
N LEU A 13 12.90 1.33 -0.78
CA LEU A 13 12.41 1.27 -2.14
C LEU A 13 12.37 -0.19 -2.66
N SER A 14 13.40 -0.98 -2.37
CA SER A 14 13.47 -2.40 -2.74
C SER A 14 12.37 -3.20 -2.05
N THR A 15 12.17 -3.00 -0.75
CA THR A 15 11.11 -3.67 0.01
C THR A 15 9.73 -3.29 -0.53
N TYR A 16 9.51 -2.00 -0.81
CA TYR A 16 8.27 -1.52 -1.39
C TYR A 16 7.96 -2.17 -2.75
N MET A 17 8.95 -2.21 -3.65
CA MET A 17 8.78 -2.85 -4.96
C MET A 17 8.52 -4.35 -4.83
N PHE A 18 9.22 -5.02 -3.92
CA PHE A 18 9.03 -6.44 -3.64
C PHE A 18 7.61 -6.73 -3.14
N LEU A 19 7.11 -5.97 -2.17
CA LEU A 19 5.74 -6.13 -1.66
C LEU A 19 4.69 -5.82 -2.72
N ARG A 20 4.92 -4.81 -3.56
CA ARG A 20 4.05 -4.49 -4.70
C ARG A 20 4.02 -5.62 -5.73
N ALA A 21 5.17 -6.22 -6.00
CA ALA A 21 5.25 -7.38 -6.89
C ALA A 21 4.51 -8.57 -6.29
N LEU A 22 4.71 -8.87 -5.00
CA LEU A 22 3.98 -9.95 -4.33
C LEU A 22 2.46 -9.75 -4.46
N MET A 23 1.94 -8.57 -4.11
CA MET A 23 0.52 -8.27 -4.28
C MET A 23 0.06 -8.56 -5.71
N HIS A 24 0.75 -8.05 -6.72
CA HIS A 24 0.34 -8.23 -8.12
C HIS A 24 0.42 -9.71 -8.58
N PHE A 25 1.36 -10.50 -8.06
CA PHE A 25 1.53 -11.89 -8.46
C PHE A 25 0.67 -12.87 -7.66
N THR A 26 0.25 -12.52 -6.44
CA THR A 26 -0.59 -13.38 -5.59
C THR A 26 -2.06 -13.04 -5.66
N GLN A 27 -2.42 -11.87 -6.19
CA GLN A 27 -3.82 -11.45 -6.30
C GLN A 27 -4.55 -12.34 -7.31
N ASP A 28 -5.48 -13.14 -6.80
CA ASP A 28 -6.32 -14.00 -7.62
C ASP A 28 -7.42 -13.18 -8.31
N ALA A 29 -7.90 -13.64 -9.46
CA ALA A 29 -8.96 -12.96 -10.21
C ALA A 29 -10.32 -12.94 -9.47
N ASN A 30 -10.51 -13.84 -8.49
CA ASN A 30 -11.70 -13.88 -7.64
C ASN A 30 -11.57 -13.03 -6.37
N GLU A 31 -10.39 -12.45 -6.11
CA GLU A 31 -10.17 -11.58 -4.96
C GLU A 31 -10.59 -10.12 -5.27
N PRO A 32 -11.13 -9.40 -4.27
CA PRO A 32 -11.38 -7.98 -4.42
C PRO A 32 -10.10 -7.24 -4.79
N LEU A 33 -10.21 -6.27 -5.70
CA LEU A 33 -9.08 -5.40 -6.04
C LEU A 33 -8.54 -4.75 -4.77
N ALA A 34 -7.21 -4.69 -4.67
CA ALA A 34 -6.57 -3.93 -3.61
C ALA A 34 -7.12 -2.50 -3.57
N ILE A 35 -7.46 -2.04 -2.37
CA ILE A 35 -7.99 -0.70 -2.10
C ILE A 35 -6.87 0.33 -2.02
N ASP A 36 -7.17 1.60 -2.33
CA ASP A 36 -6.24 2.73 -2.18
C ASP A 36 -4.85 2.46 -2.83
N THR A 37 -4.84 2.05 -4.10
CA THR A 37 -3.62 1.57 -4.82
C THR A 37 -2.70 2.65 -5.35
N SER A 38 -2.99 3.94 -5.11
CA SER A 38 -2.11 5.06 -5.53
C SER A 38 -0.68 4.87 -5.04
N ILE A 39 -0.52 4.38 -3.80
CA ILE A 39 0.75 3.86 -3.26
C ILE A 39 0.41 2.63 -2.42
N PRO A 40 0.58 1.41 -2.92
CA PRO A 40 0.29 0.17 -2.20
C PRO A 40 0.88 0.22 -0.79
N PHE A 41 0.10 -0.25 0.19
CA PHE A 41 0.42 -0.26 1.63
C PHE A 41 0.53 1.12 2.31
N ILE A 42 0.96 2.19 1.63
CA ILE A 42 1.09 3.53 2.25
C ILE A 42 -0.21 4.33 2.17
N SER A 43 -0.86 4.36 1.01
CA SER A 43 -2.13 5.08 0.83
C SER A 43 -3.23 4.61 1.79
N PRO A 44 -3.44 3.29 2.00
CA PRO A 44 -4.38 2.81 3.01
C PRO A 44 -4.05 3.31 4.42
N ILE A 45 -2.77 3.31 4.82
CA ILE A 45 -2.33 3.80 6.13
C ILE A 45 -2.65 5.29 6.29
N ILE A 46 -2.35 6.11 5.28
CA ILE A 46 -2.65 7.55 5.31
C ILE A 46 -4.16 7.79 5.33
N SER A 47 -4.91 7.05 4.53
CA SER A 47 -6.37 7.12 4.43
C SER A 47 -7.04 6.73 5.75
N MET A 48 -6.56 5.64 6.39
CA MET A 48 -6.95 5.23 7.74
C MET A 48 -6.62 6.28 8.79
N TRP A 49 -5.43 6.87 8.74
CA TRP A 49 -5.03 7.90 9.69
C TRP A 49 -5.88 9.17 9.56
N ARG A 50 -6.22 9.56 8.33
CA ARG A 50 -7.06 10.75 8.06
C ARG A 50 -8.55 10.53 8.36
N LYS A 51 -9.09 9.37 8.00
CA LYS A 51 -10.53 9.08 8.09
C LYS A 51 -10.92 8.36 9.39
N GLY A 52 -9.98 7.77 10.10
CA GLY A 52 -10.23 7.04 11.34
C GLY A 52 -11.24 5.91 11.13
N SER A 53 -12.29 5.88 11.96
CA SER A 53 -13.39 4.90 11.84
C SER A 53 -14.16 4.98 10.52
N LYS A 54 -14.25 6.18 9.92
CA LYS A 54 -14.97 6.41 8.66
C LYS A 54 -14.30 5.79 7.44
N TYR A 55 -13.05 5.34 7.57
CA TYR A 55 -12.35 4.62 6.52
C TYR A 55 -13.10 3.34 6.13
N TRP A 56 -13.62 2.61 7.13
CA TRP A 56 -14.32 1.35 6.93
C TRP A 56 -15.74 1.55 6.37
N ASP A 57 -16.41 2.64 6.74
CA ASP A 57 -17.74 2.99 6.24
C ASP A 57 -17.76 3.24 4.71
N GLY A 58 -16.72 3.91 4.19
CA GLY A 58 -16.53 4.12 2.75
C GLY A 58 -16.22 2.81 2.01
N MET A 59 -15.51 1.90 2.67
CA MET A 59 -15.13 0.61 2.11
C MET A 59 -16.34 -0.32 1.95
N GLN A 60 -17.30 -0.29 2.89
CA GLN A 60 -18.54 -1.07 2.81
C GLN A 60 -19.53 -0.54 1.76
N THR A 61 -19.41 0.72 1.36
CA THR A 61 -20.33 1.37 0.41
C THR A 61 -19.84 1.32 -1.04
N GLY A 62 -18.64 0.78 -1.31
CA GLY A 62 -18.09 0.62 -2.66
C GLY A 62 -17.75 1.94 -3.36
N LEU A 63 -17.69 3.04 -2.62
CA LEU A 63 -17.35 4.36 -3.14
C LEU A 63 -15.83 4.56 -3.00
N PHE A 64 -15.10 4.11 -4.02
CA PHE A 64 -13.68 4.41 -4.21
C PHE A 64 -13.51 5.65 -5.08
#